data_AF-A0AA43RZJ2-F1
#
_entry.id   AF-A0AA43RZJ2-F1
#
_cell.length_a   1.000
_cell.length_b   1.000
_cell.length_c   1.000
_cell.angle_alpha   90.00
_cell.angle_beta   90.00
_cell.angle_gamma   90.00
#
_symmetry.space_group_name_H-M   'P 1'
#
loop_
_entity.id
_entity.type
_entity.pdbx_description
1 polymer ?
#
loop_
_entity_poly.entity_id
_entity_poly.type
_entity_poly.pdbx_seq_one_letter_code
_entity_poly.pdbx_strand_id
1 'polypeptide(L)' 'MNTLINKDPVYHILKLLQEQGGPHFRQTGMDERDFIVALQHIQEAGYTDRKGNSLSQTGLDYINGYERRTHDSRN' A
#
# COMPACT_ATOMS: atom_id res chain seq x y z
N MET A 1 -15.85 -4.41 18.36
CA MET A 1 -14.95 -3.24 18.27
C MET A 1 -14.45 -3.17 16.83
N ASN A 2 -15.12 -2.39 15.97
CA ASN A 2 -14.71 -2.20 14.56
C ASN A 2 -13.72 -1.04 14.47
N THR A 3 -12.48 -1.24 14.90
CA THR A 3 -11.38 -0.39 14.47
C THR A 3 -10.93 -0.89 13.10
N LEU A 4 -11.72 -0.56 12.07
CA LEU A 4 -11.29 -0.56 10.67
C LEU A 4 -10.25 0.56 10.54
N ILE A 5 -9.07 0.21 11.00
CA ILE A 5 -7.75 0.67 10.64
C ILE A 5 -7.76 1.93 9.76
N ASN A 6 -7.35 3.06 10.36
CA ASN A 6 -6.72 4.21 9.71
C ASN A 6 -5.43 3.71 9.00
N LYS A 7 -5.58 2.77 8.08
CA LYS A 7 -4.51 2.07 7.40
C LYS A 7 -4.11 2.99 6.27
N ASP A 8 -2.86 3.41 6.32
CA ASP A 8 -2.28 4.26 5.30
C ASP A 8 -2.61 3.69 3.90
N PRO A 9 -3.22 4.49 3.00
CA PRO A 9 -3.66 4.01 1.69
C PRO A 9 -2.49 3.50 0.84
N VAL A 10 -1.28 4.06 1.03
CA VAL A 10 -0.04 3.60 0.40
C VAL A 10 0.28 2.20 0.91
N TYR A 11 0.31 2.00 2.23
CA TYR A 11 0.54 0.67 2.81
C TYR A 11 -0.45 -0.37 2.27
N HIS A 12 -1.73 -0.03 2.24
CA HIS A 12 -2.77 -0.97 1.81
C HIS A 12 -2.64 -1.34 0.33
N ILE A 13 -2.35 -0.39 -0.56
CA ILE A 13 -2.10 -0.66 -1.98
C ILE A 13 -0.83 -1.52 -2.16
N LEU A 14 0.25 -1.22 -1.44
CA LEU A 14 1.50 -1.99 -1.52
C LEU A 14 1.33 -3.44 -1.03
N LYS A 15 0.52 -3.67 0.02
CA LYS A 15 0.20 -5.04 0.48
C LYS A 15 -0.62 -5.82 -0.54
N LEU A 16 -1.61 -5.18 -1.19
CA LEU A 16 -2.38 -5.83 -2.25
C LEU A 16 -1.50 -6.23 -3.44
N LEU A 17 -0.55 -5.36 -3.82
CA LEU A 17 0.50 -5.68 -4.80
C LEU A 17 1.36 -6.88 -4.38
N GLN A 18 1.79 -6.91 -3.11
CA GLN A 18 2.60 -8.01 -2.57
C GLN A 18 1.86 -9.36 -2.61
N GLU A 19 0.58 -9.37 -2.25
CA GLU A 19 -0.19 -10.60 -2.02
C GLU A 19 -0.84 -11.14 -3.28
N GLN A 20 -1.22 -10.27 -4.23
CA GLN A 20 -2.07 -10.64 -5.37
C GLN A 20 -1.41 -10.34 -6.73
N GLY A 21 -0.26 -9.68 -6.76
CA GLY A 21 0.42 -9.28 -8.00
C GLY A 21 -0.28 -8.14 -8.76
N GLY A 22 -1.30 -7.51 -8.16
CA GLY A 22 -2.06 -6.42 -8.76
C GLY A 22 -3.09 -5.84 -7.78
N PRO A 23 -3.10 -4.53 -7.53
CA PRO A 23 -4.05 -3.92 -6.60
C PRO A 23 -5.37 -3.63 -7.33
N HIS A 24 -6.50 -4.07 -6.78
CA HIS A 24 -7.82 -3.66 -7.23
C HIS A 24 -8.44 -2.63 -6.28
N PHE A 25 -8.92 -1.50 -6.82
CA PHE A 25 -9.52 -0.41 -6.03
C PHE A 25 -10.66 -0.89 -5.12
N ARG A 26 -11.45 -1.89 -5.55
CA ARG A 26 -12.56 -2.45 -4.76
C ARG A 26 -12.12 -3.05 -3.42
N GLN A 27 -10.85 -3.43 -3.29
CA GLN A 27 -10.30 -4.04 -2.08
C GLN A 27 -9.74 -3.00 -1.10
N THR A 28 -9.59 -1.75 -1.55
CA THR A 28 -9.09 -0.66 -0.72
C THR A 28 -10.20 0.10 -0.01
N GLY A 29 -11.45 -0.03 -0.49
CA GLY A 29 -12.57 0.77 -0.01
C GLY A 29 -12.48 2.25 -0.42
N MET A 30 -11.51 2.61 -1.27
CA MET A 30 -11.35 3.95 -1.83
C MET A 30 -12.22 4.15 -3.07
N ASP A 31 -12.52 5.41 -3.40
CA ASP A 31 -13.05 5.76 -4.72
C ASP A 31 -12.01 5.41 -5.78
N GLU A 32 -12.47 5.06 -6.99
CA GLU A 32 -11.59 4.70 -8.09
C GLU A 32 -10.61 5.83 -8.43
N ARG A 33 -11.05 7.10 -8.36
CA ARG A 33 -10.20 8.25 -8.65
C ARG A 33 -9.10 8.44 -7.62
N ASP A 34 -9.44 8.31 -6.35
CA ASP A 34 -8.47 8.40 -5.25
C ASP A 34 -7.47 7.26 -5.31
N PHE A 35 -7.92 6.05 -5.68
CA PHE A 35 -7.04 4.91 -5.91
C PHE A 35 -6.06 5.15 -7.06
N ILE A 36 -6.52 5.68 -8.20
CA ILE A 36 -5.65 5.97 -9.35
C ILE A 36 -4.59 7.01 -8.97
N VAL A 37 -4.98 8.08 -8.26
CA VAL A 37 -4.06 9.11 -7.79
C VAL A 37 -3.03 8.52 -6.82
N ALA A 38 -3.47 7.70 -5.86
CA ALA A 38 -2.58 7.04 -4.92
C ALA A 38 -1.60 6.07 -5.62
N LEU A 39 -2.08 5.29 -6.59
CA LEU A 39 -1.25 4.38 -7.37
C LEU A 39 -0.22 5.14 -8.21
N GLN A 40 -0.59 6.27 -8.79
CA GLN A 40 0.33 7.13 -9.53
C GLN A 40 1.42 7.69 -8.61
N HIS A 41 1.07 8.21 -7.44
CA HIS A 41 2.06 8.67 -6.47
C HIS A 41 2.99 7.55 -5.98
N ILE A 42 2.47 6.33 -5.80
CA ILE A 42 3.25 5.16 -5.45
C ILE A 42 4.29 4.82 -6.53
N GLN A 43 3.90 4.92 -7.80
CA GLN A 43 4.80 4.70 -8.93
C GLN A 43 5.85 5.81 -9.04
N GLU A 44 5.45 7.08 -8.91
CA GLU A 44 6.33 8.25 -8.96
C GLU A 44 7.34 8.25 -7.80
N ALA A 45 6.93 7.78 -6.62
CA ALA A 45 7.80 7.60 -5.46
C ALA A 45 8.77 6.40 -5.61
N GLY A 46 8.60 5.57 -6.64
CA GLY A 46 9.45 4.42 -6.91
C GLY A 46 9.22 3.25 -5.95
N TYR A 47 8.04 3.14 -5.35
CA TYR A 47 7.66 1.98 -4.50
C TYR A 47 7.30 0.74 -5.32
N THR A 48 7.04 0.90 -6.62
CA THR A 48 6.77 -0.19 -7.56
C THR A 48 7.76 -0.18 -8.71
N ASP A 49 7.75 -1.24 -9.53
CA ASP A 49 8.39 -1.23 -10.83
C ASP A 49 7.77 -0.17 -11.77
N ARG A 50 8.42 0.09 -12.91
CA ARG A 50 7.95 1.06 -13.93
C ARG A 50 6.58 0.72 -14.52
N LYS A 51 6.09 -0.50 -14.33
CA LYS A 51 4.79 -0.97 -14.84
C LYS A 51 3.71 -0.95 -13.76
N GLY A 52 4.08 -0.69 -12.49
CA GLY A 52 3.17 -0.77 -11.35
C GLY A 52 2.74 -2.19 -11.00
N ASN A 53 3.45 -3.22 -11.49
CA ASN A 53 3.02 -4.62 -11.36
C ASN A 53 3.69 -5.34 -10.20
N SER A 54 4.90 -4.90 -9.82
CA SER A 54 5.68 -5.50 -8.74
C SER A 54 6.17 -4.42 -7.79
N LEU A 55 6.41 -4.81 -6.53
CA LEU A 55 7.07 -3.94 -5.56
C LEU A 55 8.54 -3.75 -5.91
N SER A 56 9.04 -2.53 -5.70
CA SER A 56 10.48 -2.27 -5.65
C SER A 56 11.02 -2.60 -4.25
N GLN A 57 12.34 -2.58 -4.09
CA GLN A 57 12.96 -2.69 -2.77
C GLN A 57 12.45 -1.60 -1.82
N THR A 58 12.32 -0.36 -2.31
CA THR A 58 11.78 0.76 -1.53
C THR A 58 10.35 0.50 -1.05
N GLY A 59 9.50 -0.12 -1.89
CA GLY A 59 8.14 -0.50 -1.51
C GLY A 59 8.11 -1.57 -0.42
N LEU A 60 9.01 -2.56 -0.49
CA LEU A 60 9.16 -3.59 0.54
C LEU A 60 9.67 -2.99 1.87
N ASP A 61 10.64 -2.08 1.80
CA ASP A 61 11.17 -1.38 2.97
C ASP A 61 10.10 -0.52 3.65
N TYR A 62 9.24 0.13 2.86
CA TYR A 62 8.09 0.88 3.37
C TYR A 62 7.12 -0.04 4.14
N ILE A 63 6.73 -1.18 3.56
CA ILE A 63 5.87 -2.18 4.21
C ILE A 63 6.48 -2.62 5.54
N ASN A 64 7.74 -3.06 5.52
CA ASN A 64 8.44 -3.54 6.71
C ASN A 64 8.55 -2.45 7.79
N GLY A 65 8.85 -1.21 7.39
CA GLY A 65 8.91 -0.07 8.30
C GLY A 65 7.55 0.28 8.90
N TYR A 66 6.48 0.22 8.11
CA TYR A 66 5.12 0.45 8.58
C TYR A 66 4.67 -0.65 9.57
N GLU A 67 4.94 -1.92 9.25
CA GLU A 67 4.61 -3.06 10.12
C GLU A 67 5.37 -3.00 11.44
N ARG A 68 6.66 -2.61 11.44
CA ARG A 68 7.42 -2.41 12.69
C ARG A 68 6.80 -1.32 13.56
N ARG A 69 6.49 -0.15 13.00
CA ARG A 69 5.90 0.97 13.76
C ARG A 69 4.53 0.62 14.32
N THR A 70 3.70 -0.05 13.52
CA THR A 70 2.34 -0.44 13.94
C THR A 70 2.35 -1.60 14.93
N HIS A 71 3.35 -2.48 14.88
CA HIS A 71 3.56 -3.52 15.89
C HIS A 71 4.09 -2.94 17.22
N ASP A 72 4.99 -1.96 17.16
CA ASP A 72 5.57 -1.32 18.36
C ASP A 72 4.53 -0.47 19.10
N SER A 73 3.62 0.19 18.38
CA SER A 73 2.50 0.97 18.97
C SER A 73 1.43 0.16 19.71
N ARG A 74 1.55 -1.17 19.76
CA ARG A 74 0.62 -2.09 20.44
C ARG A 74 1.18 -2.67 21.75
N ASN A 75 2.41 -2.34 22.12
CA ASN A 75 3.05 -2.79 23.36
C ASN A 75 3.18 -1.62 24.35
#